data_AF-A0A1J7G5E7-F1
#
_entry.id   AF-A0A1J7G5E7-F1
#
_cell.length_a   1.000
_cell.length_b   1.000
_cell.length_c   1.000
_cell.angle_alpha   90.00
_cell.angle_beta   90.00
_cell.angle_gamma   90.00
#
_symmetry.space_group_name_H-M   'P 1'
#
loop_
_entity.id
_entity.type
_entity.pdbx_description
1 polymer ?
#
loop_
_entity_poly.entity_id
_entity_poly.type
_entity_poly.pdbx_seq_one_letter_code
_entity_poly.pdbx_strand_id
1 'polypeptide(L)'
;MEVLAAAFCMNIFNCGLNQLCDIEIDKINKPDLPLASGELSVKTGTIIVASSVILDIPDMEGDAKFGIQSLSVRLGHKRGMGHAILASVLWYRAKYVDLNSNDAMHSFYVFIWKVMANFTNYLSFNIHFFLIIKSML
;
A
#
# COMPACT_ATOMS: atom_id res chain seq x y z
N MET A 1 18.53 -8.88 5.48
CA MET A 1 17.49 -9.74 6.07
C MET A 1 16.25 -8.93 6.41
N GLU A 2 16.38 -7.71 6.96
CA GLU A 2 15.24 -6.83 7.30
C GLU A 2 14.37 -6.44 6.10
N VAL A 3 14.95 -6.02 4.97
CA VAL A 3 14.18 -5.67 3.75
C VAL A 3 13.30 -6.82 3.25
N LEU A 4 13.74 -8.08 3.41
CA LEU A 4 12.95 -9.26 3.04
C LEU A 4 11.80 -9.50 4.03
N ALA A 5 12.02 -9.25 5.32
CA ALA A 5 10.99 -9.33 6.34
C ALA A 5 9.92 -8.25 6.14
N ALA A 6 10.32 -7.01 5.85
CA ALA A 6 9.40 -5.92 5.52
C ALA A 6 8.59 -6.20 4.24
N ALA A 7 9.23 -6.68 3.18
CA ALA A 7 8.55 -7.07 1.94
C ALA A 7 7.54 -8.21 2.17
N PHE A 8 7.89 -9.19 3.01
CA PHE A 8 6.99 -10.28 3.39
C PHE A 8 5.77 -9.77 4.18
N CYS A 9 5.97 -8.86 5.14
CA CYS A 9 4.87 -8.30 5.94
C CYS A 9 3.95 -7.40 5.10
N MET A 10 4.50 -6.57 4.22
CA MET A 10 3.73 -5.78 3.26
C MET A 10 2.89 -6.67 2.33
N ASN A 11 3.43 -7.82 1.90
CA ASN A 11 2.69 -8.78 1.09
C ASN A 11 1.54 -9.43 1.88
N ILE A 12 1.77 -9.78 3.15
CA ILE A 12 0.71 -10.27 4.05
C ILE A 12 -0.38 -9.22 4.24
N PHE A 13 0.00 -7.96 4.46
CA PHE A 13 -0.94 -6.87 4.62
C PHE A 13 -1.81 -6.69 3.37
N ASN A 14 -1.19 -6.53 2.20
CA ASN A 14 -1.91 -6.28 0.95
C ASN A 14 -2.82 -7.45 0.57
N CYS A 15 -2.29 -8.68 0.56
CA CYS A 15 -3.08 -9.86 0.20
C CYS A 15 -4.17 -10.15 1.23
N GLY A 16 -3.85 -10.05 2.53
CA GLY A 16 -4.80 -10.34 3.59
C GLY A 16 -5.90 -9.28 3.71
N LEU A 17 -5.58 -7.99 3.52
CA LEU A 17 -6.59 -6.92 3.47
C LEU A 17 -7.53 -7.11 2.28
N ASN A 18 -6.98 -7.46 1.10
CA ASN A 18 -7.81 -7.76 -0.07
C ASN A 18 -8.77 -8.92 0.22
N GLN A 19 -8.27 -10.03 0.77
CA GLN A 19 -9.12 -11.17 1.11
C GLN A 19 -10.18 -10.85 2.17
N LEU A 20 -9.87 -10.03 3.18
CA LEU A 20 -10.84 -9.61 4.21
C LEU A 20 -11.98 -8.77 3.63
N CYS A 21 -11.68 -7.91 2.65
CA CYS A 21 -12.70 -7.09 1.97
C CYS A 21 -13.52 -7.89 0.97
N ASP A 22 -12.89 -8.85 0.29
CA ASP A 22 -13.48 -9.59 -0.83
C ASP A 22 -14.01 -10.99 -0.43
N ILE A 23 -14.18 -11.31 0.87
CA ILE A 23 -14.54 -12.67 1.33
C ILE A 23 -15.70 -13.29 0.53
N GLU A 24 -16.81 -12.57 0.39
CA GLU A 24 -17.99 -13.09 -0.34
C GLU A 24 -17.75 -13.24 -1.84
N ILE A 25 -16.89 -12.39 -2.42
CA ILE A 25 -16.52 -12.45 -3.83
C ILE A 25 -15.56 -13.61 -4.09
N ASP A 26 -14.56 -13.79 -3.23
CA ASP A 26 -13.56 -14.84 -3.33
C ASP A 26 -14.16 -16.21 -3.01
N LYS A 27 -15.22 -16.33 -2.21
CA LYS A 27 -16.00 -17.59 -2.10
C LYS A 27 -16.52 -18.10 -3.44
N ILE A 28 -16.82 -17.20 -4.38
CA ILE A 28 -17.33 -17.54 -5.72
C ILE A 28 -16.17 -17.76 -6.68
N ASN A 29 -15.18 -16.86 -6.67
CA ASN A 29 -14.13 -16.82 -7.69
C ASN A 29 -12.86 -17.61 -7.33
N LYS A 30 -12.53 -17.71 -6.04
CA LYS A 30 -11.29 -18.28 -5.49
C LYS A 30 -11.58 -18.99 -4.16
N PRO A 31 -12.45 -20.02 -4.16
CA PRO A 31 -12.97 -20.64 -2.94
C PRO A 31 -11.88 -21.27 -2.06
N ASP A 32 -10.73 -21.60 -2.64
CA ASP A 32 -9.61 -22.23 -1.95
C ASP A 32 -8.80 -21.25 -1.08
N LEU A 33 -9.05 -19.93 -1.17
CA LEU A 33 -8.32 -18.95 -0.36
C LEU A 33 -8.65 -19.10 1.12
N PRO A 34 -7.69 -18.91 2.05
CA PRO A 34 -7.86 -19.26 3.46
C PRO A 34 -9.08 -18.62 4.15
N LEU A 35 -9.38 -17.35 3.84
CA LEU A 35 -10.53 -16.65 4.40
C LEU A 35 -11.85 -17.00 3.70
N ALA A 36 -11.80 -17.33 2.40
CA ALA A 36 -12.98 -17.72 1.63
C ALA A 36 -13.41 -19.16 1.93
N SER A 37 -12.45 -20.07 2.05
CA SER A 37 -12.64 -21.48 2.41
C SER A 37 -13.04 -21.69 3.87
N GLY A 38 -12.75 -20.70 4.73
CA GLY A 38 -12.95 -20.79 6.18
C GLY A 38 -11.83 -21.52 6.93
N GLU A 39 -10.75 -21.93 6.23
CA GLU A 39 -9.54 -22.49 6.85
C GLU A 39 -8.91 -21.51 7.85
N LEU A 40 -8.92 -20.21 7.50
CA LEU A 40 -8.57 -19.11 8.38
C LEU A 40 -9.83 -18.36 8.81
N SER A 41 -10.04 -18.23 10.13
CA SER A 41 -11.17 -17.41 10.61
C SER A 41 -10.97 -15.93 10.31
N VAL A 42 -12.05 -15.19 10.07
CA VAL A 42 -12.02 -13.73 9.84
C VAL A 42 -11.32 -13.00 11.00
N LYS A 43 -11.57 -13.44 12.24
CA LYS A 43 -10.93 -12.88 13.44
C LYS A 43 -9.42 -13.09 13.39
N THR A 44 -8.96 -14.29 13.08
CA THR A 44 -7.53 -14.61 12.97
C THR A 44 -6.88 -13.84 11.82
N GLY A 45 -7.51 -13.81 10.64
CA GLY A 45 -7.02 -13.05 9.49
C GLY A 45 -6.91 -11.55 9.78
N THR A 46 -7.90 -10.98 10.47
CA THR A 46 -7.88 -9.57 10.89
C THR A 46 -6.72 -9.28 11.84
N ILE A 47 -6.46 -10.16 12.80
CA ILE A 47 -5.33 -10.02 13.73
C ILE A 47 -3.99 -10.09 12.97
N ILE A 48 -3.85 -11.03 12.03
CA ILE A 48 -2.63 -11.18 11.22
C ILE A 48 -2.40 -9.92 10.38
N VAL A 49 -3.42 -9.46 9.64
CA VAL A 49 -3.32 -8.26 8.80
C VAL A 49 -3.02 -7.02 9.64
N ALA A 50 -3.72 -6.81 10.76
CA ALA A 50 -3.46 -5.68 11.65
C ALA A 50 -2.05 -5.71 12.25
N SER A 51 -1.55 -6.90 12.62
CA SER A 51 -0.21 -7.06 13.17
C SER A 51 0.90 -6.82 12.15
N SER A 52 0.65 -7.12 10.86
CA SER A 52 1.64 -6.92 9.79
C SER A 52 1.96 -5.45 9.51
N VAL A 53 1.11 -4.51 9.94
CA VAL A 53 1.35 -3.05 9.87
C VAL A 53 2.28 -2.57 10.99
N ILE A 54 2.30 -3.25 12.14
CA ILE A 54 3.04 -2.80 13.33
C ILE A 54 4.55 -2.98 13.15
N LEU A 55 5.00 -3.88 12.27
CA LEU A 55 6.42 -4.13 12.01
C LEU A 55 7.12 -3.01 11.23
N ASP A 56 6.39 -2.06 10.64
CA ASP A 56 6.98 -0.88 10.00
C ASP A 56 7.51 0.15 11.01
N ILE A 57 7.04 0.12 12.28
CA ILE A 57 7.47 1.08 13.32
C ILE A 57 8.86 0.73 13.89
N PRO A 58 9.15 -0.53 14.29
CA PRO A 58 10.49 -0.94 14.73
C PRO A 58 11.55 -0.92 13.63
N ASP A 59 11.16 -1.06 12.35
CA ASP A 59 12.08 -1.00 11.20
C ASP A 59 12.79 0.37 11.13
N MET A 60 12.04 1.46 11.38
CA MET A 60 12.61 2.81 11.41
C MET A 60 13.56 3.05 12.60
N GLU A 61 13.20 2.60 13.81
CA GLU A 61 14.04 2.76 15.00
C GLU A 61 15.27 1.84 14.96
N GLY A 62 15.10 0.61 14.46
CA GLY A 62 16.17 -0.36 14.26
C GLY A 62 17.18 0.14 13.23
N ASP A 63 16.72 0.53 12.04
CA ASP A 63 17.59 1.03 10.97
C ASP A 63 18.36 2.29 11.39
N ALA A 64 17.70 3.21 12.12
CA ALA A 64 18.34 4.40 12.66
C ALA A 64 19.42 4.07 13.70
N LYS A 65 19.21 3.03 14.52
CA LYS A 65 20.16 2.59 15.55
C LYS A 65 21.37 1.87 14.96
N PHE A 66 21.22 1.18 13.84
CA PHE A 66 22.30 0.45 13.15
C PHE A 66 22.92 1.22 11.97
N GLY A 67 22.51 2.47 11.75
CA GLY A 67 23.07 3.33 10.70
C GLY A 67 22.68 2.93 9.27
N ILE A 68 21.65 2.10 9.11
CA ILE A 68 21.15 1.63 7.83
C ILE A 68 20.32 2.76 7.19
N GLN A 69 20.77 3.25 6.04
CA GLN A 69 20.03 4.27 5.28
C GLN A 69 18.94 3.64 4.40
N SER A 70 17.98 2.95 5.02
CA SER A 70 16.80 2.46 4.32
C SER A 70 15.97 3.63 3.79
N LEU A 71 15.10 3.35 2.81
CA LEU A 71 14.24 4.36 2.22
C LEU A 71 13.33 5.00 3.29
N SER A 72 12.90 4.23 4.30
CA SER A 72 12.11 4.66 5.46
C SER A 72 12.89 5.66 6.35
N VAL A 73 14.16 5.36 6.66
CA VAL A 73 15.05 6.26 7.44
C VAL A 73 15.40 7.54 6.68
N ARG A 74 15.63 7.44 5.36
CA ARG A 74 15.96 8.60 4.51
C ARG A 74 14.77 9.53 4.25
N LEU A 75 13.55 8.99 4.15
CA LEU A 75 12.36 9.77 3.80
C LEU A 75 11.65 10.38 5.01
N GLY A 76 11.78 9.77 6.20
CA GLY A 76 11.26 10.27 7.47
C GLY A 76 9.72 10.40 7.57
N HIS A 77 9.23 10.64 8.78
CA HIS A 77 7.81 10.84 9.18
C HIS A 77 7.00 11.74 8.21
N LYS A 78 7.66 12.67 7.49
CA LYS A 78 7.03 13.69 6.64
C LYS A 78 6.33 13.15 5.39
N ARG A 79 6.73 11.97 4.86
CA ARG A 79 6.09 11.38 3.66
C ARG A 79 5.08 10.28 3.98
N GLY A 80 5.17 9.63 5.14
CA GLY A 80 4.10 8.76 5.64
C GLY A 80 2.78 9.53 5.83
N MET A 81 2.88 10.77 6.33
CA MET A 81 1.75 11.72 6.37
C MET A 81 1.17 12.01 4.98
N GLY A 82 2.02 12.14 3.95
CA GLY A 82 1.55 12.37 2.57
C GLY A 82 0.72 11.21 2.03
N HIS A 83 1.12 9.97 2.29
CA HIS A 83 0.36 8.78 1.92
C HIS A 83 -0.94 8.67 2.73
N ALA A 84 -0.91 8.98 4.02
CA ALA A 84 -2.10 9.02 4.88
C ALA A 84 -3.11 10.10 4.45
N ILE A 85 -2.64 11.29 4.06
CA ILE A 85 -3.47 12.38 3.53
C ILE A 85 -4.08 11.95 2.18
N LEU A 86 -3.27 11.39 1.28
CA LEU A 86 -3.76 10.90 -0.02
C LEU A 86 -4.80 9.80 0.16
N ALA A 87 -4.54 8.82 1.03
CA ALA A 87 -5.49 7.76 1.35
C ALA A 87 -6.79 8.33 1.95
N SER A 88 -6.69 9.32 2.84
CA SER A 88 -7.86 9.99 3.42
C SER A 88 -8.69 10.75 2.38
N VAL A 89 -8.04 11.43 1.42
CA VAL A 89 -8.71 12.14 0.31
C VAL A 89 -9.40 11.17 -0.64
N LEU A 90 -8.72 10.07 -1.00
CA LEU A 90 -9.28 9.02 -1.85
C LEU A 90 -10.48 8.34 -1.17
N TRP A 91 -10.34 8.00 0.11
CA TRP A 91 -11.40 7.41 0.93
C TRP A 91 -12.61 8.33 1.09
N TYR A 92 -12.37 9.62 1.39
CA TYR A 92 -13.43 10.61 1.48
C TYR A 92 -14.18 10.73 0.16
N ARG A 93 -13.48 10.85 -0.98
CA ARG A 93 -14.14 10.92 -2.29
C ARG A 93 -14.91 9.64 -2.62
N ALA A 94 -14.34 8.47 -2.36
CA ALA A 94 -14.99 7.18 -2.67
C ALA A 94 -16.38 7.05 -2.02
N LYS A 95 -16.57 7.59 -0.81
CA LYS A 95 -17.88 7.57 -0.11
C LYS A 95 -19.00 8.32 -0.82
N TYR A 96 -18.68 9.30 -1.66
CA TYR A 96 -19.67 10.15 -2.32
C TYR A 96 -19.76 9.89 -3.83
N VAL A 97 -19.07 8.86 -4.34
CA VAL A 97 -19.25 8.44 -5.73
C VAL A 97 -20.59 7.71 -5.84
N ASP A 98 -21.45 8.21 -6.72
CA ASP A 98 -22.69 7.51 -7.08
C ASP A 98 -22.36 6.24 -7.88
N LEU A 99 -22.55 5.09 -7.26
CA LEU A 99 -22.26 3.78 -7.85
C LEU A 99 -23.28 3.36 -8.90
N ASN A 100 -24.41 4.07 -9.04
CA ASN A 100 -25.41 3.79 -10.07
C ASN A 100 -25.20 4.61 -11.34
N SER A 101 -24.23 5.53 -11.34
CA SER A 101 -23.90 6.40 -12.46
C SER A 101 -22.57 6.00 -13.10
N ASN A 102 -22.65 5.48 -14.33
CA ASN A 102 -21.46 5.13 -15.13
C ASN A 102 -20.53 6.34 -15.32
N ASP A 103 -21.08 7.55 -15.47
CA ASP A 103 -20.30 8.78 -15.62
C ASP A 103 -19.55 9.15 -14.33
N ALA A 104 -20.18 8.95 -13.17
CA ALA A 104 -19.56 9.19 -11.87
C ALA A 104 -18.43 8.20 -11.58
N MET A 105 -18.67 6.91 -11.84
CA MET A 105 -17.66 5.87 -11.72
C MET A 105 -16.47 6.10 -12.67
N HIS A 106 -16.74 6.41 -13.93
CA HIS A 106 -15.70 6.68 -14.92
C HIS A 106 -14.88 7.92 -14.54
N SER A 107 -15.53 8.99 -14.08
CA SER A 107 -14.85 10.21 -13.61
C SER A 107 -13.95 9.93 -12.41
N PHE A 108 -14.39 9.09 -11.46
CA PHE A 108 -13.59 8.71 -10.30
C PHE A 108 -12.41 7.82 -10.69
N TYR A 109 -12.61 6.87 -11.61
CA TYR A 109 -11.53 6.05 -12.18
C TYR A 109 -10.45 6.90 -12.86
N VAL A 110 -10.85 7.84 -13.74
CA VAL A 110 -9.91 8.76 -14.42
C VAL A 110 -9.15 9.62 -13.41
N PHE A 111 -9.81 10.04 -12.32
CA PHE A 111 -9.16 10.75 -11.23
C PHE A 111 -8.07 9.91 -10.55
N ILE A 112 -8.37 8.66 -10.17
CA ILE A 112 -7.38 7.73 -9.60
C ILE A 112 -6.22 7.50 -10.58
N TRP A 113 -6.53 7.28 -11.86
CA TRP A 113 -5.52 7.07 -12.90
C TRP A 113 -4.59 8.28 -13.03
N LYS A 114 -5.12 9.52 -13.02
CA LYS A 114 -4.30 10.74 -13.04
C LYS A 114 -3.40 10.85 -11.81
N VAL A 115 -3.88 10.51 -10.62
CA VAL A 115 -3.06 10.49 -9.39
C VAL A 115 -1.89 9.51 -9.55
N MET A 116 -2.16 8.29 -10.03
CA MET A 116 -1.12 7.28 -10.24
C MET A 116 -0.12 7.65 -11.34
N ALA A 117 -0.60 8.16 -12.48
CA ALA A 117 0.25 8.56 -13.61
C ALA A 117 1.22 9.70 -13.23
N ASN A 118 0.77 10.67 -12.44
CA ASN A 118 1.64 11.74 -11.93
C ASN A 118 2.71 11.20 -10.97
N PHE A 119 2.41 10.16 -10.19
CA PHE A 119 3.37 9.51 -9.30
C PHE A 119 4.47 8.77 -10.08
N THR A 120 4.08 8.00 -11.11
CA THR A 120 5.01 7.25 -11.97
C THR A 120 5.93 8.18 -12.76
N ASN A 121 5.40 9.30 -13.28
CA ASN A 121 6.20 10.29 -14.00
C ASN A 121 7.20 11.01 -13.07
N TYR A 122 6.81 11.30 -11.83
CA TYR A 122 7.70 11.90 -10.84
C TYR A 122 8.84 10.95 -10.44
N LEU A 123 8.55 9.66 -10.21
CA LEU A 123 9.56 8.67 -9.86
C LEU A 123 10.55 8.45 -11.02
N SER A 124 10.05 8.38 -12.25
CA SER A 124 10.86 8.24 -13.47
C SER A 124 11.80 9.44 -13.67
N PHE A 125 11.30 10.66 -13.48
CA PHE A 125 12.11 11.88 -13.58
C PHE A 125 13.21 11.95 -12.50
N ASN A 126 12.89 11.59 -11.25
CA ASN A 126 13.85 11.64 -10.15
C ASN A 126 14.95 10.56 -10.30
N ILE A 127 14.62 9.36 -10.77
CA ILE A 127 15.61 8.32 -11.06
C ILE A 127 16.51 8.74 -12.22
N HIS A 128 15.94 9.27 -13.30
CA HIS A 128 16.72 9.71 -14.47
C HIS A 128 17.66 10.86 -14.11
N PHE A 129 17.19 11.85 -13.35
CA PHE A 129 18.00 12.95 -12.85
C PHE A 129 19.13 12.48 -11.91
N PHE A 130 18.85 11.54 -11.00
CA PHE A 130 19.87 10.96 -10.12
C PHE A 130 20.95 10.19 -10.89
N LEU A 131 20.56 9.44 -11.94
CA LEU A 131 21.50 8.74 -12.81
C LEU A 131 22.36 9.70 -13.64
N ILE A 132 21.78 10.80 -14.13
CA ILE A 132 22.52 11.87 -14.82
C ILE A 132 23.57 12.49 -13.88
N ILE A 133 23.18 12.89 -12.66
CA ILE A 133 24.11 13.46 -11.66
C ILE A 133 25.25 12.47 -11.36
N LYS A 134 24.94 11.18 -11.22
CA LYS A 134 25.95 10.13 -10.96
C LYS A 134 26.88 9.88 -12.15
N SER A 135 26.45 10.18 -13.38
CA SER A 135 27.29 10.08 -14.58
C SER A 135 28.20 11.30 -14.80
N MET A 136 27.96 12.39 -14.08
CA MET A 136 28.73 13.64 -14.14
C MET A 136 29.77 13.77 -13.00
N LEU A 137 29.86 12.77 -12.13
CA LEU A 137 30.83 12.64 -11.03
C LEU A 137 31.71 11.41 -11.27
#